data_AF-A0AAV4M0K5-F1
#
_entry.id   AF-A0AAV4M0K5-F1
#
_cell.length_a   1.000
_cell.length_b   1.000
_cell.length_c   1.000
_cell.angle_alpha   90.00
_cell.angle_beta   90.00
_cell.angle_gamma   90.00
#
_symmetry.space_group_name_H-M   'P 1'
#
loop_
_entity.id
_entity.type
_entity.pdbx_description
1 polymer ?
#
loop_
_entity_poly.entity_id
_entity_poly.type
_entity_poly.pdbx_seq_one_letter_code
_entity_poly.pdbx_strand_id
1 'polypeptide(L)'
;MWQRHIRPIGDAFARLSANVPRRVPAPRFFTTHSEAPTKSKTLYNVVGVSSLAILGSGLYYGYHEGMIPLLSANQLEQMDETKFDSADDLVVVLLRSRRPKDYPKAHVDKIKSILPKGVKLCYAVKEGVDPTKPPLMLYKGLRKQFYATTDMLDKSQFEALESEMAEFFKPVSQDIATLRKDPRIPEYVTYDTFQDKVVKEATASAPILLQLYEESCFLCFLMRPFINSVNRHLEEVKSPVRIKRLNIERNDFPKGCPVTRATPTFVMYSGRPEGVKWAEFKPQDFVRRLVEVAKLDNTSKLYLERLTEDVSRRFMLFGRWARWISQSQLAQEKVLTKGPVDEEDVQSRVLKALIDLDMDRTDDLETNLKLLEREIVSAEQDCLAVAQIIMEEVIKDEKQHVKQPKRHSNEA
;
A
#
# COMPACT_ATOMS: atom_id res chain seq x y z
N MET A 1 50.07 -3.31 14.29
CA MET A 1 48.96 -2.65 15.02
C MET A 1 48.46 -1.55 14.08
N TRP A 2 47.42 -1.69 13.27
CA TRP A 2 46.03 -2.02 13.57
C TRP A 2 45.48 -2.85 12.39
N GLN A 3 45.10 -4.11 12.64
CA GLN A 3 44.22 -4.86 11.74
C GLN A 3 42.81 -4.74 12.32
N ARG A 4 42.05 -3.75 11.87
CA ARG A 4 40.59 -3.74 12.02
C ARG A 4 40.02 -4.17 10.68
N HIS A 5 39.40 -5.35 10.68
CA HIS A 5 38.60 -5.85 9.56
C HIS A 5 37.48 -4.86 9.25
N ILE A 6 37.65 -4.09 8.18
CA ILE A 6 36.56 -3.36 7.54
C ILE A 6 35.72 -4.43 6.82
N ARG A 7 34.50 -4.68 7.30
CA ARG A 7 33.54 -5.52 6.60
C ARG A 7 32.86 -4.69 5.51
N PRO A 8 32.74 -5.19 4.27
CA PRO A 8 31.98 -4.50 3.24
C PRO A 8 30.51 -4.35 3.66
N ILE A 9 29.92 -3.19 3.34
CA ILE A 9 28.52 -2.79 3.63
C ILE A 9 27.48 -3.78 3.07
N GLY A 10 27.91 -4.72 2.22
CA GLY A 10 27.10 -5.83 1.75
C GLY A 10 26.78 -6.90 2.81
N ASP A 11 27.38 -6.95 3.99
CA ASP A 11 27.20 -8.10 4.90
C ASP A 11 25.80 -8.15 5.57
N ALA A 12 25.11 -7.01 5.69
CA ALA A 12 23.70 -6.96 6.10
C ALA A 12 22.76 -7.42 4.97
N PHE A 13 23.09 -7.10 3.71
CA PHE A 13 22.33 -7.55 2.53
C PHE A 13 22.68 -8.98 2.06
N ALA A 14 23.90 -9.46 2.28
CA ALA A 14 24.40 -10.76 1.84
C ALA A 14 23.98 -11.90 2.80
N ARG A 15 23.88 -11.62 4.11
CA ARG A 15 23.36 -12.59 5.09
C ARG A 15 21.87 -12.86 4.95
N LEU A 16 21.12 -11.97 4.29
CA LEU A 16 19.70 -12.14 3.98
C LEU A 16 19.45 -13.00 2.73
N SER A 17 20.47 -13.27 1.90
CA SER A 17 20.34 -14.14 0.72
C SER A 17 20.64 -15.62 1.02
N ALA A 18 21.40 -15.92 2.08
CA ALA A 18 21.92 -17.26 2.34
C ALA A 18 21.07 -18.16 3.26
N ASN A 19 20.03 -17.63 3.93
CA ASN A 19 19.22 -18.40 4.89
C ASN A 19 17.69 -18.31 4.66
N VAL A 20 17.25 -17.89 3.48
CA VAL A 20 15.84 -18.01 3.10
C VAL A 20 15.62 -19.45 2.60
N PRO A 21 14.79 -20.29 3.26
CA PRO A 21 14.36 -21.53 2.66
C PRO A 21 13.70 -21.18 1.33
N ARG A 22 14.17 -21.78 0.22
CA ARG A 22 13.66 -21.60 -1.16
C ARG A 22 12.16 -21.31 -1.14
N ARG A 23 11.80 -20.02 -1.21
CA ARG A 23 10.41 -19.62 -1.45
C ARG A 23 10.10 -20.01 -2.88
N VAL A 24 9.06 -20.82 -3.04
CA VAL A 24 8.40 -21.07 -4.31
C VAL A 24 8.13 -19.71 -4.97
N PRO A 25 8.43 -19.53 -6.28
CA PRO A 25 8.24 -18.26 -6.94
C PRO A 25 6.78 -17.82 -6.82
N ALA A 26 6.57 -16.68 -6.15
CA ALA A 26 5.27 -16.02 -6.15
C ALA A 26 4.91 -15.60 -7.59
N PRO A 27 3.65 -15.75 -8.03
CA PRO A 27 3.22 -15.25 -9.31
C PRO A 27 3.45 -13.74 -9.38
N ARG A 28 4.09 -13.28 -10.47
CA ARG A 28 4.35 -11.87 -10.73
C ARG A 28 3.02 -11.16 -10.93
N PHE A 29 2.65 -10.28 -10.01
CA PHE A 29 1.58 -9.32 -10.24
C PHE A 29 2.11 -8.17 -11.11
N PHE A 30 1.36 -7.87 -12.16
CA PHE A 30 1.68 -6.92 -13.23
C PHE A 30 2.05 -5.52 -12.72
N THR A 31 3.08 -4.94 -13.31
CA THR A 31 3.44 -3.51 -13.19
C THR A 31 2.62 -2.68 -14.18
N THR A 32 2.04 -1.57 -13.72
CA THR A 32 1.45 -0.55 -14.60
C THR A 32 2.46 0.58 -14.80
N HIS A 33 3.33 0.47 -15.80
CA HIS A 33 4.05 1.61 -16.35
C HIS A 33 3.66 1.76 -17.82
N SER A 34 2.92 2.81 -18.15
CA SER A 34 2.88 3.37 -19.49
C SER A 34 3.77 4.61 -19.48
N GLU A 35 4.91 4.55 -20.18
CA GLU A 35 5.79 5.69 -20.40
C GLU A 35 5.12 6.74 -21.33
N ALA A 36 5.28 8.01 -21.00
CA ALA A 36 5.27 9.12 -21.97
C ALA A 36 6.21 10.24 -21.49
N PRO A 37 6.86 11.01 -22.39
CA PRO A 37 8.14 11.66 -22.12
C PRO A 37 8.08 13.12 -21.62
N THR A 38 8.99 13.42 -20.68
CA THR A 38 9.72 14.65 -20.27
C THR A 38 9.32 16.06 -20.76
N LYS A 39 9.31 17.06 -19.85
CA LYS A 39 10.36 18.10 -19.68
C LYS A 39 10.06 19.10 -18.53
N SER A 40 11.13 19.75 -18.04
CA SER A 40 11.37 20.29 -16.70
C SER A 40 11.06 21.78 -16.45
N LYS A 41 10.92 22.19 -15.17
CA LYS A 41 11.85 23.07 -14.39
C LYS A 41 11.26 23.57 -13.03
N THR A 42 11.92 23.13 -11.95
CA THR A 42 12.37 23.83 -10.71
C THR A 42 11.43 24.59 -9.75
N LEU A 43 11.70 24.34 -8.44
CA LEU A 43 11.46 25.09 -7.18
C LEU A 43 10.17 24.81 -6.37
N TYR A 44 10.28 23.97 -5.33
CA TYR A 44 10.15 24.32 -3.88
C TYR A 44 10.36 23.04 -3.03
N ASN A 45 11.51 22.95 -2.36
CA ASN A 45 11.89 21.80 -1.52
C ASN A 45 11.47 22.02 -0.06
N VAL A 46 11.05 20.91 0.59
CA VAL A 46 10.86 20.65 2.05
C VAL A 46 9.43 20.45 2.57
N VAL A 47 8.36 20.49 1.74
CA VAL A 47 7.00 20.05 2.21
C VAL A 47 6.33 19.00 1.29
N GLY A 48 7.00 18.52 0.24
CA GLY A 48 6.38 17.68 -0.80
C GLY A 48 6.75 16.20 -0.81
N VAL A 49 6.77 15.49 0.34
CA VAL A 49 6.99 14.01 0.36
C VAL A 49 5.76 13.24 0.86
N SER A 50 4.57 13.85 0.77
CA SER A 50 3.28 13.22 1.07
C SER A 50 2.51 12.73 -0.18
N SER A 51 3.14 12.75 -1.37
CA SER A 51 2.44 12.54 -2.65
C SER A 51 2.66 11.19 -3.35
N LEU A 52 3.44 10.25 -2.79
CA LEU A 52 3.69 8.94 -3.43
C LEU A 52 2.91 7.75 -2.84
N ALA A 53 1.92 7.99 -1.98
CA ALA A 53 1.03 6.95 -1.44
C ALA A 53 -0.48 7.28 -1.56
N ILE A 54 -0.87 8.22 -2.42
CA ILE A 54 -2.27 8.52 -2.77
C ILE A 54 -2.41 8.49 -4.30
N LEU A 55 -2.12 7.35 -4.93
CA LEU A 55 -2.37 7.14 -6.37
C LEU A 55 -2.90 5.72 -6.64
N GLY A 56 -3.79 5.22 -5.79
CA GLY A 56 -4.67 4.08 -6.10
C GLY A 56 -6.01 4.48 -6.72
N SER A 57 -6.42 5.74 -6.53
CA SER A 57 -7.70 6.31 -6.99
C SER A 57 -7.56 7.35 -8.11
N GLY A 58 -6.34 7.67 -8.55
CA GLY A 58 -6.05 8.73 -9.51
C GLY A 58 -6.05 8.30 -10.99
N LEU A 59 -7.15 7.75 -11.51
CA LEU A 59 -7.40 7.64 -12.96
C LEU A 59 -8.89 7.80 -13.32
N TYR A 60 -9.61 8.70 -12.66
CA TYR A 60 -10.97 9.10 -13.03
C TYR A 60 -11.10 10.63 -13.16
N TYR A 61 -10.34 11.22 -14.07
CA TYR A 61 -10.62 12.58 -14.54
C TYR A 61 -11.72 12.54 -15.62
N GLY A 62 -12.91 13.04 -15.28
CA GLY A 62 -14.03 13.22 -16.23
C GLY A 62 -15.44 13.17 -15.63
N TYR A 63 -15.69 13.72 -14.43
CA TYR A 63 -17.05 13.88 -13.92
C TYR A 63 -17.66 15.20 -14.38
N HIS A 64 -18.69 15.12 -15.22
CA HIS A 64 -19.61 16.23 -15.46
C HIS A 64 -21.02 15.80 -15.01
N GLU A 65 -21.57 16.48 -14.02
CA GLU A 65 -22.98 16.32 -13.62
C GLU A 65 -23.88 16.93 -14.70
N GLY A 66 -24.91 16.17 -15.07
CA GLY A 66 -25.85 16.53 -16.13
C GLY A 66 -26.93 15.47 -16.21
N MET A 67 -28.17 15.89 -15.95
CA MET A 67 -29.36 15.03 -15.89
C MET A 67 -29.64 14.37 -17.25
N ILE A 68 -29.89 13.06 -17.23
CA ILE A 68 -30.45 12.31 -18.36
C ILE A 68 -31.97 12.20 -18.14
N PRO A 69 -32.83 12.49 -19.14
CA PRO A 69 -34.27 12.29 -19.00
C PRO A 69 -34.60 10.79 -18.91
N LEU A 70 -35.37 10.44 -17.88
CA LEU A 70 -36.15 9.20 -17.75
C LEU A 70 -36.80 8.84 -19.08
N LEU A 71 -36.53 7.64 -19.63
CA LEU A 71 -37.46 6.84 -20.45
C LEU A 71 -36.72 5.59 -20.97
N SER A 72 -36.55 4.56 -20.12
CA SER A 72 -36.62 3.11 -20.45
C SER A 72 -36.05 2.25 -19.32
N ALA A 73 -36.82 1.25 -18.92
CA ALA A 73 -36.69 0.44 -17.70
C ALA A 73 -35.54 -0.59 -17.68
N ASN A 74 -34.38 -0.31 -18.28
CA ASN A 74 -33.23 -1.25 -18.27
C ASN A 74 -31.87 -0.53 -18.39
N GLN A 75 -31.75 0.68 -17.84
CA GLN A 75 -30.48 1.43 -17.87
C GLN A 75 -29.57 0.96 -16.73
N LEU A 76 -28.34 0.60 -17.08
CA LEU A 76 -27.29 0.30 -16.10
C LEU A 76 -27.15 1.46 -15.12
N GLU A 77 -26.84 1.16 -13.87
CA GLU A 77 -26.56 2.21 -12.90
C GLU A 77 -25.22 2.88 -13.22
N GLN A 78 -25.19 4.22 -13.23
CA GLN A 78 -23.93 4.95 -13.34
C GLN A 78 -23.14 4.79 -12.05
N MET A 79 -21.88 4.39 -12.19
CA MET A 79 -20.92 4.38 -11.10
C MET A 79 -20.45 5.81 -10.83
N ASP A 80 -20.67 6.27 -9.60
CA ASP A 80 -20.06 7.45 -9.03
C ASP A 80 -19.06 7.06 -7.93
N GLU A 81 -18.30 8.02 -7.41
CA GLU A 81 -17.28 7.78 -6.39
C GLU A 81 -17.89 7.17 -5.11
N THR A 82 -19.04 7.67 -4.66
CA THR A 82 -19.67 7.23 -3.42
C THR A 82 -20.16 5.78 -3.50
N LYS A 83 -20.68 5.38 -4.65
CA LYS A 83 -21.10 4.00 -4.93
C LYS A 83 -19.91 3.09 -5.07
N PHE A 84 -18.85 3.54 -5.72
CA PHE A 84 -17.63 2.76 -5.89
C PHE A 84 -16.95 2.48 -4.54
N ASP A 85 -16.93 3.46 -3.64
CA ASP A 85 -16.30 3.33 -2.32
C ASP A 85 -17.05 2.40 -1.37
N SER A 86 -18.35 2.21 -1.58
CA SER A 86 -19.23 1.43 -0.71
C SER A 86 -19.66 0.08 -1.29
N ALA A 87 -19.37 -0.18 -2.57
CA ALA A 87 -19.75 -1.41 -3.25
C ALA A 87 -18.56 -2.30 -3.58
N ASP A 88 -18.81 -3.60 -3.54
CA ASP A 88 -17.88 -4.65 -3.99
C ASP A 88 -18.57 -5.55 -5.00
N ASP A 89 -17.81 -6.46 -5.61
CA ASP A 89 -18.29 -7.39 -6.64
C ASP A 89 -18.96 -6.64 -7.81
N LEU A 90 -18.16 -5.84 -8.53
CA LEU A 90 -18.64 -4.94 -9.59
C LEU A 90 -18.08 -5.32 -10.96
N VAL A 91 -18.91 -5.18 -11.98
CA VAL A 91 -18.50 -5.10 -13.39
C VAL A 91 -18.87 -3.72 -13.89
N VAL A 92 -17.89 -3.00 -14.43
CA VAL A 92 -18.05 -1.64 -14.94
C VAL A 92 -17.79 -1.65 -16.44
N VAL A 93 -18.82 -1.31 -17.22
CA VAL A 93 -18.70 -1.11 -18.66
C VAL A 93 -18.30 0.34 -18.92
N LEU A 94 -17.23 0.57 -19.69
CA LEU A 94 -16.82 1.91 -20.08
C LEU A 94 -17.56 2.33 -21.34
N LEU A 95 -18.34 3.40 -21.24
CA LEU A 95 -19.11 3.97 -22.34
C LEU A 95 -18.44 5.23 -22.87
N ARG A 96 -18.55 5.45 -24.18
CA ARG A 96 -18.07 6.68 -24.82
C ARG A 96 -18.80 7.92 -24.33
N SER A 97 -20.11 7.83 -24.18
CA SER A 97 -20.94 8.95 -23.74
C SER A 97 -22.24 8.46 -23.07
N ARG A 98 -22.97 9.38 -22.45
CA ARG A 98 -24.31 9.13 -21.89
C ARG A 98 -25.41 9.08 -22.95
N ARG A 99 -25.09 9.32 -24.22
CA ARG A 99 -26.09 9.41 -25.29
C ARG A 99 -26.65 8.01 -25.57
N PRO A 100 -27.98 7.83 -25.66
CA PRO A 100 -28.59 6.53 -25.92
C PRO A 100 -28.07 5.84 -27.19
N LYS A 101 -27.69 6.61 -28.22
CA LYS A 101 -27.13 6.08 -29.47
C LYS A 101 -25.75 5.43 -29.32
N ASP A 102 -25.00 5.78 -28.28
CA ASP A 102 -23.66 5.26 -28.02
C ASP A 102 -23.73 4.07 -27.03
N TYR A 103 -24.93 3.63 -26.63
CA TYR A 103 -25.13 2.53 -25.69
C TYR A 103 -25.06 1.16 -26.39
N PRO A 104 -24.08 0.31 -26.04
CA PRO A 104 -23.84 -0.96 -26.72
C PRO A 104 -24.75 -2.06 -26.14
N LYS A 105 -26.06 -1.96 -26.42
CA LYS A 105 -27.10 -2.82 -25.82
C LYS A 105 -26.80 -4.32 -25.95
N ALA A 106 -26.41 -4.78 -27.15
CA ALA A 106 -26.14 -6.20 -27.40
C ALA A 106 -24.97 -6.74 -26.57
N HIS A 107 -23.91 -5.93 -26.37
CA HIS A 107 -22.78 -6.30 -25.52
C HIS A 107 -23.20 -6.35 -24.06
N VAL A 108 -23.93 -5.33 -23.58
CA VAL A 108 -24.39 -5.26 -22.20
C VAL A 108 -25.32 -6.43 -21.86
N ASP A 109 -26.25 -6.78 -22.73
CA ASP A 109 -27.19 -7.89 -22.51
C ASP A 109 -26.45 -9.24 -22.45
N LYS A 110 -25.41 -9.43 -23.27
CA LYS A 110 -24.52 -10.58 -23.16
C LYS A 110 -23.73 -10.62 -21.86
N ILE A 111 -23.16 -9.49 -21.43
CA ILE A 111 -22.43 -9.42 -20.17
C ILE A 111 -23.37 -9.77 -19.01
N LYS A 112 -24.60 -9.23 -19.00
CA LYS A 112 -25.62 -9.57 -18.00
C LYS A 112 -25.91 -11.07 -17.92
N SER A 113 -25.85 -11.78 -19.06
CA SER A 113 -26.14 -13.21 -19.11
C SER A 113 -25.08 -14.10 -18.43
N ILE A 114 -23.85 -13.60 -18.27
CA ILE A 114 -22.72 -14.32 -17.65
C ILE A 114 -22.34 -13.79 -16.26
N LEU A 115 -23.05 -12.79 -15.74
CA LEU A 115 -22.74 -12.21 -14.44
C LEU A 115 -22.90 -13.25 -13.32
N PRO A 116 -21.87 -13.46 -12.48
CA PRO A 116 -22.02 -14.29 -11.30
C PRO A 116 -23.06 -13.71 -10.34
N LYS A 117 -23.70 -14.59 -9.56
CA LYS A 117 -24.73 -14.19 -8.61
C LYS A 117 -24.16 -13.22 -7.55
N GLY A 118 -24.84 -12.08 -7.38
CA GLY A 118 -24.45 -11.05 -6.41
C GLY A 118 -23.53 -9.96 -6.97
N VAL A 119 -22.97 -10.17 -8.18
CA VAL A 119 -22.16 -9.18 -8.87
C VAL A 119 -23.06 -8.12 -9.51
N LYS A 120 -22.73 -6.84 -9.30
CA LYS A 120 -23.48 -5.71 -9.89
C LYS A 120 -22.85 -5.27 -11.20
N LEU A 121 -23.68 -4.98 -12.19
CA LEU A 121 -23.23 -4.40 -13.46
C LEU A 121 -23.61 -2.93 -13.52
N CYS A 122 -22.60 -2.10 -13.73
CA CYS A 122 -22.70 -0.65 -13.75
C CYS A 122 -21.96 -0.10 -14.98
N TYR A 123 -22.04 1.22 -15.20
CA TYR A 123 -21.28 1.88 -16.26
C TYR A 123 -20.52 3.11 -15.75
N ALA A 124 -19.44 3.45 -16.44
CA ALA A 124 -18.74 4.73 -16.31
C ALA A 124 -18.51 5.34 -17.70
N VAL A 125 -18.39 6.66 -17.78
CA VAL A 125 -18.16 7.36 -19.05
C VAL A 125 -16.67 7.67 -19.18
N LYS A 126 -16.07 7.35 -20.33
CA LYS A 126 -14.68 7.65 -20.63
C LYS A 126 -14.54 8.10 -22.10
N GLU A 127 -13.89 9.23 -22.31
CA GLU A 127 -13.60 9.74 -23.65
C GLU A 127 -12.62 8.82 -24.40
N GLY A 128 -12.73 8.80 -25.73
CA GLY A 128 -11.88 7.99 -26.60
C GLY A 128 -12.22 6.50 -26.65
N VAL A 129 -13.30 6.06 -26.00
CA VAL A 129 -13.79 4.68 -26.06
C VAL A 129 -14.50 4.39 -27.39
N ASP A 130 -14.20 3.24 -27.99
CA ASP A 130 -14.92 2.69 -29.13
C ASP A 130 -16.30 2.17 -28.68
N PRO A 131 -17.42 2.72 -29.19
CA PRO A 131 -18.76 2.28 -28.81
C PRO A 131 -19.09 0.87 -29.33
N THR A 132 -18.36 0.36 -30.32
CA THR A 132 -18.60 -0.98 -30.89
C THR A 132 -17.95 -2.09 -30.06
N LYS A 133 -16.92 -1.76 -29.28
CA LYS A 133 -16.20 -2.71 -28.41
C LYS A 133 -15.95 -2.04 -27.06
N PRO A 134 -17.01 -1.90 -26.24
CA PRO A 134 -16.89 -1.21 -24.97
C PRO A 134 -15.92 -1.96 -24.04
N PRO A 135 -14.89 -1.30 -23.48
CA PRO A 135 -14.03 -1.91 -22.49
C PRO A 135 -14.80 -2.28 -21.23
N LEU A 136 -14.33 -3.33 -20.56
CA LEU A 136 -14.86 -3.76 -19.27
C LEU A 136 -13.81 -3.70 -18.18
N MET A 137 -14.27 -3.48 -16.96
CA MET A 137 -13.45 -3.59 -15.77
C MET A 137 -14.18 -4.39 -14.70
N LEU A 138 -13.50 -5.41 -14.16
CA LEU A 138 -14.00 -6.21 -13.05
C LEU A 138 -13.35 -5.71 -11.76
N TYR A 139 -14.13 -5.67 -10.67
CA TYR A 139 -13.67 -5.29 -9.34
C TYR A 139 -14.19 -6.27 -8.30
N LYS A 140 -13.28 -6.76 -7.44
CA LYS A 140 -13.60 -7.56 -6.26
C LYS A 140 -12.53 -7.33 -5.20
N GLY A 141 -12.92 -6.95 -3.99
CA GLY A 141 -11.97 -6.46 -3.00
C GLY A 141 -11.14 -5.30 -3.59
N LEU A 142 -9.83 -5.32 -3.41
CA LEU A 142 -8.91 -4.39 -4.06
C LEU A 142 -8.42 -4.88 -5.45
N ARG A 143 -8.85 -6.07 -5.89
CA ARG A 143 -8.47 -6.63 -7.18
C ARG A 143 -9.26 -5.98 -8.29
N LYS A 144 -8.57 -5.71 -9.40
CA LYS A 144 -9.15 -5.19 -10.63
C LYS A 144 -8.60 -5.91 -11.85
N GLN A 145 -9.43 -6.11 -12.85
CA GLN A 145 -9.03 -6.66 -14.15
C GLN A 145 -9.66 -5.86 -15.28
N PHE A 146 -8.86 -5.46 -16.27
CA PHE A 146 -9.29 -4.60 -17.36
C PHE A 146 -9.25 -5.33 -18.71
N TYR A 147 -10.33 -5.21 -19.46
CA TYR A 147 -10.53 -5.81 -20.77
C TYR A 147 -10.74 -4.69 -21.78
N ALA A 148 -9.70 -4.35 -22.53
CA ALA A 148 -9.68 -3.15 -23.36
C ALA A 148 -10.52 -3.26 -24.65
N THR A 149 -10.54 -4.44 -25.28
CA THR A 149 -11.01 -4.60 -26.67
C THR A 149 -11.84 -5.86 -26.88
N THR A 150 -12.34 -6.47 -25.81
CA THR A 150 -13.09 -7.73 -25.89
C THR A 150 -14.42 -7.52 -26.60
N ASP A 151 -14.62 -8.26 -27.68
CA ASP A 151 -15.85 -8.26 -28.46
C ASP A 151 -16.80 -9.33 -27.90
N MET A 152 -17.84 -8.89 -27.19
CA MET A 152 -18.84 -9.80 -26.60
C MET A 152 -19.63 -10.57 -27.67
N LEU A 153 -19.67 -10.08 -28.91
CA LEU A 153 -20.40 -10.74 -29.99
C LEU A 153 -19.62 -11.90 -30.58
N ASP A 154 -18.28 -11.87 -30.48
CA ASP A 154 -17.43 -13.00 -30.83
C ASP A 154 -17.61 -14.14 -29.82
N LYS A 155 -17.87 -15.35 -30.33
CA LYS A 155 -18.18 -16.50 -29.48
C LYS A 155 -16.98 -16.92 -28.61
N SER A 156 -15.77 -16.93 -29.19
CA SER A 156 -14.57 -17.39 -28.48
C SER A 156 -14.17 -16.44 -27.36
N GLN A 157 -14.24 -15.13 -27.61
CA GLN A 157 -13.93 -14.11 -26.60
C GLN A 157 -14.99 -14.06 -25.50
N PHE A 158 -16.25 -14.29 -25.85
CA PHE A 158 -17.33 -14.38 -24.88
C PHE A 158 -17.16 -15.57 -23.92
N GLU A 159 -16.90 -16.78 -24.45
CA GLU A 159 -16.67 -17.99 -23.64
C GLU A 159 -15.42 -17.85 -22.75
N ALA A 160 -14.35 -17.23 -23.27
CA ALA A 160 -13.16 -16.92 -22.48
C ALA A 160 -13.47 -15.96 -21.32
N LEU A 161 -14.18 -14.85 -21.60
CA LEU A 161 -14.58 -13.90 -20.57
C LEU A 161 -15.49 -14.52 -19.53
N GLU A 162 -16.44 -15.38 -19.91
CA GLU A 162 -17.31 -16.09 -18.97
C GLU A 162 -16.50 -16.91 -17.96
N SER A 163 -15.54 -17.70 -18.46
CA SER A 163 -14.66 -18.49 -17.60
C SER A 163 -13.77 -17.61 -16.71
N GLU A 164 -13.16 -16.57 -17.28
CA GLU A 164 -12.28 -15.66 -16.53
C GLU A 164 -13.06 -14.84 -15.48
N MET A 165 -14.28 -14.40 -15.80
CA MET A 165 -15.15 -13.68 -14.87
C MET A 165 -15.57 -14.60 -13.71
N ALA A 166 -15.97 -15.83 -14.00
CA ALA A 166 -16.32 -16.80 -12.98
C ALA A 166 -15.14 -17.10 -12.03
N GLU A 167 -13.91 -17.21 -12.56
CA GLU A 167 -12.71 -17.39 -11.75
C GLU A 167 -12.35 -16.13 -10.95
N PHE A 168 -12.39 -14.96 -11.58
CA PHE A 168 -12.04 -13.69 -10.95
C PHE A 168 -12.89 -13.40 -9.70
N PHE A 169 -14.20 -13.70 -9.76
CA PHE A 169 -15.12 -13.44 -8.65
C PHE A 169 -15.10 -14.51 -7.55
N LYS A 170 -14.29 -15.58 -7.68
CA LYS A 170 -14.03 -16.48 -6.56
C LYS A 170 -13.32 -15.72 -5.43
N PRO A 171 -13.78 -15.87 -4.18
CA PRO A 171 -13.12 -15.22 -3.06
C PRO A 171 -11.68 -15.69 -2.88
N VAL A 172 -10.78 -14.74 -2.65
CA VAL A 172 -9.38 -14.98 -2.33
C VAL A 172 -9.16 -14.78 -0.83
N SER A 173 -8.44 -15.72 -0.24
CA SER A 173 -8.03 -15.73 1.17
C SER A 173 -6.52 -15.89 1.24
N GLN A 174 -5.86 -15.08 2.07
CA GLN A 174 -4.45 -15.26 2.36
C GLN A 174 -4.25 -16.56 3.14
N ASP A 175 -3.17 -17.29 2.83
CA ASP A 175 -2.81 -18.47 3.60
C ASP A 175 -2.43 -18.10 5.04
N ILE A 176 -3.21 -18.62 6.00
CA ILE A 176 -3.02 -18.41 7.43
C ILE A 176 -1.67 -18.95 7.93
N ALA A 177 -1.10 -19.97 7.29
CA ALA A 177 0.20 -20.51 7.69
C ALA A 177 1.35 -19.53 7.43
N THR A 178 1.17 -18.59 6.48
CA THR A 178 2.14 -17.53 6.19
C THR A 178 2.07 -16.35 7.17
N LEU A 179 1.00 -16.29 7.97
CA LEU A 179 0.79 -15.18 8.91
C LEU A 179 1.67 -15.34 10.15
N ARG A 180 2.25 -14.21 10.57
CA ARG A 180 3.08 -14.14 11.77
C ARG A 180 2.23 -14.36 13.01
N LYS A 181 2.71 -15.22 13.91
CA LYS A 181 2.09 -15.50 15.21
C LYS A 181 3.01 -14.96 16.30
N ASP A 182 2.71 -13.76 16.77
CA ASP A 182 3.40 -13.12 17.90
C ASP A 182 2.32 -12.64 18.87
N PRO A 183 2.31 -13.06 20.14
CA PRO A 183 1.28 -12.65 21.09
C PRO A 183 1.30 -11.16 21.42
N ARG A 184 2.38 -10.44 21.09
CA ARG A 184 2.53 -9.01 21.40
C ARG A 184 1.85 -8.08 20.39
N ILE A 185 1.34 -8.62 19.29
CA ILE A 185 0.69 -7.86 18.23
C ILE A 185 -0.75 -8.35 18.03
N PRO A 186 -1.63 -7.50 17.47
CA PRO A 186 -2.98 -7.93 17.12
C PRO A 186 -3.00 -9.23 16.30
N GLU A 187 -3.95 -10.13 16.61
CA GLU A 187 -4.15 -11.37 15.86
C GLU A 187 -4.51 -11.06 14.41
N TYR A 188 -3.81 -11.69 13.46
CA TYR A 188 -4.19 -11.62 12.05
C TYR A 188 -5.32 -12.59 11.75
N VAL A 189 -6.29 -12.12 10.97
CA VAL A 189 -7.40 -12.91 10.44
C VAL A 189 -7.38 -12.87 8.91
N THR A 190 -7.94 -13.90 8.30
CA THR A 190 -8.05 -14.08 6.84
C THR A 190 -9.51 -14.11 6.43
N TYR A 191 -9.77 -14.14 5.12
CA TYR A 191 -11.13 -14.32 4.63
C TYR A 191 -11.79 -15.59 5.20
N ASP A 192 -11.08 -16.72 5.20
CA ASP A 192 -11.63 -18.00 5.66
C ASP A 192 -11.87 -18.05 7.17
N THR A 193 -11.04 -17.36 7.96
CA THR A 193 -11.13 -17.38 9.42
C THR A 193 -11.98 -16.26 10.01
N PHE A 194 -12.36 -15.28 9.20
CA PHE A 194 -13.08 -14.08 9.63
C PHE A 194 -14.37 -14.40 10.41
N GLN A 195 -15.18 -15.33 9.92
CA GLN A 195 -16.46 -15.66 10.57
C GLN A 195 -16.27 -16.18 11.98
N ASP A 196 -15.30 -17.08 12.17
CA ASP A 196 -15.05 -17.70 13.46
C ASP A 196 -14.31 -16.76 14.41
N LYS A 197 -13.30 -16.04 13.88
CA LYS A 197 -12.37 -15.23 14.68
C LYS A 197 -12.83 -13.81 14.93
N VAL A 198 -13.77 -13.29 14.15
CA VAL A 198 -14.27 -11.92 14.31
C VAL A 198 -15.75 -11.94 14.66
N VAL A 199 -16.58 -12.51 13.80
CA VAL A 199 -18.04 -12.40 13.95
C VAL A 199 -18.56 -13.21 15.13
N LYS A 200 -18.21 -14.50 15.23
CA LYS A 200 -18.69 -15.39 16.30
C LYS A 200 -18.02 -15.10 17.64
N GLU A 201 -16.76 -14.67 17.62
CA GLU A 201 -15.96 -14.43 18.82
C GLU A 201 -16.25 -13.07 19.48
N ALA A 202 -16.74 -12.09 18.71
CA ALA A 202 -17.12 -10.79 19.23
C ALA A 202 -18.44 -10.88 20.00
N THR A 203 -18.48 -10.27 21.18
CA THR A 203 -19.72 -10.12 21.96
C THR A 203 -19.90 -8.66 22.38
N ALA A 204 -21.06 -8.32 22.93
CA ALA A 204 -21.29 -6.98 23.48
C ALA A 204 -20.36 -6.66 24.67
N SER A 205 -19.95 -7.68 25.44
CA SER A 205 -19.06 -7.54 26.59
C SER A 205 -17.57 -7.69 26.24
N ALA A 206 -17.24 -8.36 25.13
CA ALA A 206 -15.88 -8.56 24.63
C ALA A 206 -15.81 -8.24 23.12
N PRO A 207 -15.92 -6.95 22.76
CA PRO A 207 -15.97 -6.55 21.36
C PRO A 207 -14.61 -6.71 20.68
N ILE A 208 -14.64 -6.85 19.36
CA ILE A 208 -13.45 -6.94 18.51
C ILE A 208 -13.37 -5.71 17.63
N LEU A 209 -12.25 -5.01 17.70
CA LEU A 209 -11.88 -3.92 16.80
C LEU A 209 -10.99 -4.47 15.70
N LEU A 210 -11.55 -4.62 14.50
CA LEU A 210 -10.83 -5.09 13.33
C LEU A 210 -10.17 -3.92 12.61
N GLN A 211 -8.85 -3.96 12.45
CA GLN A 211 -8.09 -3.07 11.58
C GLN A 211 -7.99 -3.68 10.18
N LEU A 212 -8.61 -3.03 9.20
CA LEU A 212 -8.41 -3.28 7.78
C LEU A 212 -7.17 -2.51 7.33
N TYR A 213 -6.20 -3.20 6.73
CA TYR A 213 -4.93 -2.62 6.33
C TYR A 213 -4.43 -3.18 5.00
N GLU A 214 -3.48 -2.47 4.39
CA GLU A 214 -2.74 -2.86 3.20
C GLU A 214 -1.24 -2.80 3.52
N GLU A 215 -0.43 -3.64 2.87
CA GLU A 215 1.04 -3.59 3.05
C GLU A 215 1.63 -2.39 2.33
N SER A 216 1.01 -1.99 1.22
CA SER A 216 1.40 -0.83 0.41
C SER A 216 0.93 0.53 0.98
N CYS A 217 0.09 0.54 2.02
CA CYS A 217 -0.44 1.78 2.58
C CYS A 217 0.55 2.45 3.55
N PHE A 218 1.00 3.66 3.20
CA PHE A 218 1.93 4.44 4.03
C PHE A 218 1.39 4.72 5.43
N LEU A 219 0.09 5.03 5.59
CA LEU A 219 -0.44 5.27 6.93
C LEU A 219 -0.58 3.96 7.73
N CYS A 220 -0.88 2.82 7.09
CA CYS A 220 -0.83 1.53 7.78
C CYS A 220 0.57 1.25 8.31
N PHE A 221 1.60 1.51 7.51
CA PHE A 221 3.00 1.46 7.95
C PHE A 221 3.25 2.39 9.14
N LEU A 222 2.77 3.63 9.08
CA LEU A 222 3.00 4.62 10.13
C LEU A 222 2.31 4.26 11.46
N MET A 223 1.09 3.72 11.37
CA MET A 223 0.25 3.38 12.52
C MET A 223 0.54 2.00 13.12
N ARG A 224 1.24 1.09 12.40
CA ARG A 224 1.51 -0.28 12.83
C ARG A 224 2.04 -0.38 14.27
N PRO A 225 3.16 0.29 14.64
CA PRO A 225 3.71 0.14 15.99
C PRO A 225 2.86 0.87 17.04
N PHE A 226 2.15 1.93 16.68
CA PHE A 226 1.16 2.57 17.56
C PHE A 226 0.05 1.59 17.95
N ILE A 227 -0.53 0.88 16.98
CA ILE A 227 -1.57 -0.12 17.24
C ILE A 227 -1.00 -1.31 18.04
N ASN A 228 0.27 -1.67 17.86
CA ASN A 228 0.92 -2.68 18.70
C ASN A 228 1.03 -2.21 20.16
N SER A 229 1.42 -0.95 20.42
CA SER A 229 1.43 -0.38 21.79
C SER A 229 0.04 -0.37 22.41
N VAL A 230 -0.99 0.00 21.64
CA VAL A 230 -2.39 -0.03 22.08
C VAL A 230 -2.81 -1.46 22.45
N ASN A 231 -2.51 -2.45 21.60
CA ASN A 231 -2.84 -3.85 21.87
C ASN A 231 -2.20 -4.34 23.17
N ARG A 232 -0.90 -4.10 23.33
CA ARG A 232 -0.16 -4.44 24.55
C ARG A 232 -0.80 -3.80 25.78
N HIS A 233 -1.15 -2.51 25.71
CA HIS A 233 -1.78 -1.80 26.83
C HIS A 233 -3.15 -2.39 27.20
N LEU A 234 -3.98 -2.72 26.20
CA LEU A 234 -5.28 -3.36 26.44
C LEU A 234 -5.12 -4.71 27.14
N GLU A 235 -4.11 -5.50 26.78
CA GLU A 235 -3.79 -6.76 27.45
C GLU A 235 -3.32 -6.54 28.90
N GLU A 236 -2.43 -5.56 29.13
CA GLU A 236 -1.89 -5.23 30.46
C GLU A 236 -2.99 -4.82 31.45
N VAL A 237 -3.94 -4.00 30.99
CA VAL A 237 -5.10 -3.57 31.81
C VAL A 237 -6.24 -4.59 31.80
N LYS A 238 -6.07 -5.74 31.14
CA LYS A 238 -7.08 -6.81 31.00
C LYS A 238 -8.40 -6.29 30.44
N SER A 239 -8.32 -5.37 29.47
CA SER A 239 -9.49 -4.89 28.76
C SER A 239 -10.17 -6.05 28.01
N PRO A 240 -11.51 -6.11 27.99
CA PRO A 240 -12.21 -7.13 27.21
C PRO A 240 -12.20 -6.82 25.70
N VAL A 241 -11.81 -5.60 25.30
CA VAL A 241 -11.71 -5.19 23.90
C VAL A 241 -10.44 -5.78 23.30
N ARG A 242 -10.57 -6.41 22.13
CA ARG A 242 -9.44 -7.03 21.41
C ARG A 242 -9.27 -6.40 20.05
N ILE A 243 -8.03 -6.26 19.61
CA ILE A 243 -7.70 -5.77 18.27
C ILE A 243 -7.30 -6.95 17.39
N LYS A 244 -7.85 -7.00 16.17
CA LYS A 244 -7.46 -7.97 15.13
C LYS A 244 -7.13 -7.24 13.83
N ARG A 245 -6.42 -7.91 12.91
CA ARG A 245 -5.97 -7.32 11.64
C ARG A 245 -6.40 -8.17 10.44
N LEU A 246 -6.98 -7.53 9.43
CA LEU A 246 -7.30 -8.14 8.13
C LEU A 246 -6.57 -7.38 7.02
N ASN A 247 -5.71 -8.09 6.28
CA ASN A 247 -5.05 -7.54 5.11
C ASN A 247 -6.00 -7.58 3.90
N ILE A 248 -6.55 -6.44 3.50
CA ILE A 248 -7.52 -6.36 2.39
C ILE A 248 -6.87 -6.29 1.00
N GLU A 249 -5.53 -6.23 0.95
CA GLU A 249 -4.75 -6.40 -0.29
C GLU A 249 -4.62 -7.87 -0.68
N ARG A 250 -4.62 -8.76 0.32
CA ARG A 250 -4.43 -10.21 0.15
C ARG A 250 -5.68 -11.05 0.42
N ASN A 251 -6.76 -10.42 0.85
CA ASN A 251 -8.05 -11.06 1.11
C ASN A 251 -9.13 -10.21 0.45
N ASP A 252 -10.09 -10.85 -0.21
CA ASP A 252 -11.33 -10.15 -0.59
C ASP A 252 -12.16 -9.83 0.68
N PHE A 253 -13.19 -8.98 0.57
CA PHE A 253 -14.02 -8.64 1.73
C PHE A 253 -14.86 -9.83 2.19
N PRO A 254 -14.70 -10.30 3.44
CA PRO A 254 -15.55 -11.36 3.97
C PRO A 254 -16.98 -10.88 4.19
N LYS A 255 -17.94 -11.80 4.16
CA LYS A 255 -19.34 -11.48 4.43
C LYS A 255 -19.51 -10.81 5.80
N GLY A 256 -20.15 -9.64 5.84
CA GLY A 256 -20.35 -8.85 7.07
C GLY A 256 -19.18 -7.89 7.39
N CYS A 257 -18.11 -7.92 6.59
CA CYS A 257 -17.09 -6.89 6.57
C CYS A 257 -17.56 -5.71 5.69
N PRO A 258 -17.60 -4.47 6.21
CA PRO A 258 -17.94 -3.32 5.38
C PRO A 258 -16.84 -3.07 4.36
N VAL A 259 -17.25 -2.77 3.12
CA VAL A 259 -16.34 -2.41 2.04
C VAL A 259 -15.67 -1.08 2.36
N THR A 260 -14.38 -0.99 2.08
CA THR A 260 -13.63 0.26 2.19
C THR A 260 -12.55 0.32 1.14
N ARG A 261 -12.28 1.54 0.63
CA ARG A 261 -11.15 1.83 -0.26
C ARG A 261 -10.06 2.66 0.40
N ALA A 262 -10.26 2.99 1.68
CA ALA A 262 -9.31 3.73 2.50
C ALA A 262 -8.75 2.85 3.61
N THR A 263 -7.44 2.89 3.81
CA THR A 263 -6.75 2.20 4.91
C THR A 263 -5.78 3.12 5.65
N PRO A 264 -5.52 2.87 6.95
CA PRO A 264 -6.20 1.89 7.79
C PRO A 264 -7.66 2.30 8.05
N THR A 265 -8.56 1.32 8.06
CA THR A 265 -9.95 1.49 8.49
C THR A 265 -10.19 0.60 9.69
N PHE A 266 -10.89 1.11 10.71
CA PHE A 266 -11.27 0.33 11.87
C PHE A 266 -12.76 -0.05 11.80
N VAL A 267 -13.09 -1.28 12.16
CA VAL A 267 -14.44 -1.81 12.15
C VAL A 267 -14.72 -2.50 13.47
N MET A 268 -15.78 -2.08 14.16
CA MET A 268 -16.17 -2.64 15.44
C MET A 268 -17.19 -3.76 15.26
N TYR A 269 -16.92 -4.90 15.91
CA TYR A 269 -17.84 -6.02 16.07
C TYR A 269 -18.17 -6.19 17.54
N SER A 270 -19.46 -6.18 17.88
CA SER A 270 -19.95 -6.26 19.26
C SER A 270 -21.12 -7.25 19.38
N GLY A 271 -20.97 -8.44 18.81
CA GLY A 271 -22.00 -9.50 18.80
C GLY A 271 -23.02 -9.41 17.66
N ARG A 272 -22.84 -8.50 16.71
CA ARG A 272 -23.65 -8.42 15.48
C ARG A 272 -22.87 -8.98 14.28
N PRO A 273 -23.56 -9.57 13.29
CA PRO A 273 -22.90 -10.11 12.10
C PRO A 273 -22.32 -9.03 11.19
N GLU A 274 -22.88 -7.83 11.21
CA GLU A 274 -22.41 -6.67 10.45
C GLU A 274 -21.54 -5.78 11.34
N GLY A 275 -20.34 -5.45 10.84
CA GLY A 275 -19.41 -4.57 11.53
C GLY A 275 -19.76 -3.09 11.35
N VAL A 276 -19.52 -2.30 12.39
CA VAL A 276 -19.71 -0.84 12.36
C VAL A 276 -18.38 -0.18 12.04
N LYS A 277 -18.25 0.36 10.83
CA LYS A 277 -17.07 1.13 10.41
C LYS A 277 -16.90 2.39 11.25
N TRP A 278 -15.67 2.62 11.70
CA TRP A 278 -15.24 3.84 12.36
C TRP A 278 -14.88 4.88 11.30
N ALA A 279 -15.48 6.06 11.39
CA ALA A 279 -15.17 7.18 10.49
C ALA A 279 -13.86 7.87 10.86
N GLU A 280 -13.24 7.47 11.97
CA GLU A 280 -12.04 8.07 12.54
C GLU A 280 -10.78 7.52 11.86
N PHE A 281 -9.89 8.44 11.49
CA PHE A 281 -8.61 8.12 10.86
C PHE A 281 -7.42 8.66 11.65
N LYS A 282 -7.61 9.73 12.43
CA LYS A 282 -6.54 10.35 13.20
C LYS A 282 -6.28 9.55 14.49
N PRO A 283 -5.02 9.43 14.93
CA PRO A 283 -4.68 8.72 16.16
C PRO A 283 -5.48 9.20 17.39
N GLN A 284 -5.69 10.52 17.52
CA GLN A 284 -6.46 11.11 18.63
C GLN A 284 -7.94 10.71 18.60
N ASP A 285 -8.57 10.71 17.42
CA ASP A 285 -9.95 10.30 17.27
C ASP A 285 -10.12 8.80 17.57
N PHE A 286 -9.17 7.99 17.12
CA PHE A 286 -9.09 6.57 17.47
C PHE A 286 -9.00 6.37 18.98
N VAL A 287 -8.09 7.06 19.68
CA VAL A 287 -7.90 6.93 21.13
C VAL A 287 -9.17 7.34 21.88
N ARG A 288 -9.75 8.49 21.54
CA ARG A 288 -10.99 8.99 22.16
C ARG A 288 -12.09 7.93 22.11
N ARG A 289 -12.34 7.37 20.92
CA ARG A 289 -13.38 6.37 20.73
C ARG A 289 -13.05 5.03 21.40
N LEU A 290 -11.78 4.62 21.39
CA LEU A 290 -11.34 3.41 22.08
C LEU A 290 -11.54 3.53 23.60
N VAL A 291 -11.18 4.67 24.21
CA VAL A 291 -11.36 4.92 25.64
C VAL A 291 -12.82 4.80 26.05
N GLU A 292 -13.75 5.33 25.23
CA GLU A 292 -15.19 5.22 25.47
C GLU A 292 -15.68 3.76 25.40
N VAL A 293 -15.30 3.01 24.37
CA VAL A 293 -15.77 1.63 24.18
C VAL A 293 -15.14 0.67 25.21
N ALA A 294 -13.83 0.80 25.44
CA ALA A 294 -13.09 -0.06 26.37
C ALA A 294 -13.24 0.36 27.83
N LYS A 295 -13.92 1.49 28.11
CA LYS A 295 -14.12 2.06 29.45
C LYS A 295 -12.81 2.20 30.21
N LEU A 296 -11.80 2.75 29.53
CA LEU A 296 -10.45 2.88 30.08
C LEU A 296 -10.40 3.99 31.16
N ASP A 297 -9.54 3.80 32.15
CA ASP A 297 -9.32 4.79 33.21
C ASP A 297 -8.52 6.00 32.69
N ASN A 298 -8.45 7.05 33.51
CA ASN A 298 -7.76 8.28 33.12
C ASN A 298 -6.24 8.05 32.91
N THR A 299 -5.63 7.11 33.64
CA THR A 299 -4.22 6.75 33.47
C THR A 299 -3.97 6.17 32.08
N SER A 300 -4.79 5.19 31.68
CA SER A 300 -4.75 4.58 30.35
C SER A 300 -5.00 5.62 29.26
N LYS A 301 -5.99 6.50 29.44
CA LYS A 301 -6.29 7.56 28.50
C LYS A 301 -5.07 8.47 28.25
N LEU A 302 -4.45 8.98 29.32
CA LEU A 302 -3.27 9.86 29.21
C LEU A 302 -2.09 9.16 28.54
N TYR A 303 -1.87 7.87 28.85
CA TYR A 303 -0.84 7.08 28.19
C TYR A 303 -1.10 6.97 26.67
N LEU A 304 -2.32 6.61 26.27
CA LEU A 304 -2.69 6.48 24.86
C LEU A 304 -2.63 7.83 24.12
N GLU A 305 -3.03 8.93 24.76
CA GLU A 305 -2.91 10.28 24.20
C GLU A 305 -1.44 10.65 23.94
N ARG A 306 -0.53 10.34 24.87
CA ARG A 306 0.92 10.53 24.64
C ARG A 306 1.43 9.74 23.44
N LEU A 307 0.97 8.50 23.26
CA LEU A 307 1.35 7.69 22.09
C LEU A 307 0.96 8.36 20.76
N THR A 308 -0.10 9.18 20.73
CA THR A 308 -0.50 9.89 19.51
C THR A 308 0.54 10.94 19.08
N GLU A 309 1.21 11.60 20.03
CA GLU A 309 2.30 12.54 19.76
C GLU A 309 3.52 11.81 19.20
N ASP A 310 3.81 10.63 19.75
CA ASP A 310 4.91 9.77 19.35
C ASP A 310 4.76 9.21 17.91
N VAL A 311 3.54 9.12 17.36
CA VAL A 311 3.32 8.81 15.94
C VAL A 311 3.95 9.87 15.03
N SER A 312 3.75 11.15 15.37
CA SER A 312 4.34 12.26 14.61
C SER A 312 5.86 12.26 14.73
N ARG A 313 6.37 11.98 15.94
CA ARG A 313 7.81 11.81 16.16
C ARG A 313 8.38 10.67 15.33
N ARG A 314 7.69 9.53 15.23
CA ARG A 314 8.10 8.40 14.40
C ARG A 314 8.23 8.80 12.93
N PHE A 315 7.24 9.52 12.39
CA PHE A 315 7.30 10.00 11.01
C PHE A 315 8.56 10.85 10.75
N MET A 316 8.87 11.78 11.65
CA MET A 316 10.07 12.62 11.54
C MET A 316 11.38 11.82 11.62
N LEU A 317 11.49 10.89 12.59
CA LEU A 317 12.67 10.06 12.75
C LEU A 317 12.89 9.13 11.55
N PHE A 318 11.82 8.48 11.08
CA PHE A 318 11.90 7.62 9.90
C PHE A 318 12.33 8.41 8.65
N GLY A 319 11.78 9.61 8.44
CA GLY A 319 12.20 10.50 7.35
C GLY A 319 13.68 10.90 7.44
N ARG A 320 14.18 11.19 8.66
CA ARG A 320 15.61 11.46 8.88
C ARG A 320 16.48 10.25 8.57
N TRP A 321 16.07 9.06 8.98
CA TRP A 321 16.77 7.82 8.67
C TRP A 321 16.85 7.58 7.16
N ALA A 322 15.70 7.67 6.47
CA ALA A 322 15.62 7.51 5.02
C ALA A 322 16.50 8.50 4.27
N ARG A 323 16.56 9.75 4.74
CA ARG A 323 17.44 10.77 4.18
C ARG A 323 18.90 10.37 4.28
N TRP A 324 19.39 9.96 5.46
CA TRP A 324 20.79 9.59 5.64
C TRP A 324 21.20 8.40 4.77
N ILE A 325 20.37 7.36 4.72
CA ILE A 325 20.63 6.21 3.86
C ILE A 325 20.64 6.62 2.38
N SER A 326 19.70 7.47 1.95
CA SER A 326 19.65 7.97 0.58
C SER A 326 20.91 8.77 0.22
N GLN A 327 21.38 9.64 1.10
CA GLN A 327 22.61 10.42 0.86
C GLN A 327 23.84 9.52 0.74
N SER A 328 23.95 8.49 1.58
CA SER A 328 25.02 7.51 1.50
C SER A 328 25.02 6.76 0.16
N GLN A 329 23.85 6.31 -0.30
CA GLN A 329 23.69 5.63 -1.60
C GLN A 329 24.00 6.56 -2.78
N LEU A 330 23.51 7.80 -2.75
CA LEU A 330 23.81 8.79 -3.78
C LEU A 330 25.31 9.05 -3.91
N ALA A 331 26.02 9.17 -2.79
CA ALA A 331 27.46 9.37 -2.79
C ALA A 331 28.19 8.17 -3.41
N GLN A 332 27.79 6.95 -3.05
CA GLN A 332 28.37 5.72 -3.61
C GLN A 332 28.12 5.60 -5.11
N GLU A 333 26.87 5.77 -5.57
CA GLU A 333 26.51 5.63 -6.98
C GLU A 333 27.21 6.69 -7.84
N LYS A 334 27.32 7.94 -7.37
CA LYS A 334 28.04 9.01 -8.10
C LYS A 334 29.51 8.66 -8.33
N VAL A 335 30.16 8.03 -7.36
CA VAL A 335 31.59 7.66 -7.45
C VAL A 335 31.79 6.41 -8.29
N LEU A 336 30.94 5.41 -8.13
CA LEU A 336 31.07 4.14 -8.86
C LEU A 336 30.71 4.27 -10.34
N THR A 337 29.66 5.02 -10.67
CA THR A 337 29.17 5.13 -12.05
C THR A 337 29.84 6.24 -12.85
N LYS A 338 30.46 7.24 -12.17
CA LYS A 338 31.03 8.46 -12.77
C LYS A 338 30.06 9.20 -13.72
N GLY A 339 28.76 8.94 -13.62
CA GLY A 339 27.70 9.45 -14.49
C GLY A 339 26.61 10.20 -13.69
N PRO A 340 25.62 10.79 -14.39
CA PRO A 340 24.49 11.41 -13.72
C PRO A 340 23.67 10.35 -12.97
N VAL A 341 23.39 10.61 -11.69
CA VAL A 341 22.56 9.76 -10.84
C VAL A 341 21.20 10.44 -10.67
N ASP A 342 20.13 9.69 -10.89
CA ASP A 342 18.77 10.13 -10.63
C ASP A 342 18.48 10.09 -9.12
N GLU A 343 18.40 11.27 -8.51
CA GLU A 343 18.24 11.37 -7.05
C GLU A 343 16.84 10.92 -6.58
N GLU A 344 15.83 11.08 -7.42
CA GLU A 344 14.45 10.71 -7.08
C GLU A 344 14.27 9.19 -7.13
N ASP A 345 14.87 8.52 -8.11
CA ASP A 345 14.89 7.05 -8.20
C ASP A 345 15.58 6.43 -6.98
N VAL A 346 16.78 6.92 -6.62
CA VAL A 346 17.53 6.41 -5.45
C VAL A 346 16.72 6.61 -4.16
N GLN A 347 16.15 7.79 -3.95
CA GLN A 347 15.32 8.06 -2.77
C GLN A 347 14.10 7.14 -2.72
N SER A 348 13.44 6.91 -3.86
CA SER A 348 12.27 6.03 -3.95
C SER A 348 12.63 4.58 -3.65
N ARG A 349 13.75 4.07 -4.20
CA ARG A 349 14.26 2.72 -3.93
C ARG A 349 14.62 2.53 -2.45
N VAL A 350 15.34 3.50 -1.87
CA VAL A 350 15.74 3.47 -0.45
C VAL A 350 14.51 3.52 0.45
N LEU A 351 13.58 4.46 0.21
CA LEU A 351 12.37 4.59 1.01
C LEU A 351 11.57 3.30 1.01
N LYS A 352 11.36 2.69 -0.15
CA LYS A 352 10.65 1.42 -0.28
C LYS A 352 11.33 0.32 0.52
N ALA A 353 12.65 0.15 0.37
CA ALA A 353 13.41 -0.85 1.09
C ALA A 353 13.33 -0.67 2.62
N LEU A 354 13.38 0.58 3.11
CA LEU A 354 13.28 0.87 4.54
C LEU A 354 11.87 0.62 5.09
N ILE A 355 10.83 0.92 4.31
CA ILE A 355 9.44 0.59 4.68
C ILE A 355 9.28 -0.92 4.77
N ASP A 356 9.74 -1.68 3.76
CA ASP A 356 9.66 -3.14 3.75
C ASP A 356 10.38 -3.74 4.97
N LEU A 357 11.58 -3.24 5.30
CA LEU A 357 12.34 -3.66 6.48
C LEU A 357 11.62 -3.36 7.80
N ASP A 358 10.97 -2.20 7.92
CA ASP A 358 10.25 -1.86 9.15
C ASP A 358 8.92 -2.62 9.28
N MET A 359 8.22 -2.86 8.16
CA MET A 359 6.98 -3.64 8.13
C MET A 359 7.17 -5.08 8.60
N ASP A 360 8.38 -5.60 8.45
CA ASP A 360 8.77 -6.92 8.96
C ASP A 360 9.02 -6.98 10.47
N ARG A 361 8.85 -5.89 11.21
CA ARG A 361 9.07 -5.87 12.66
C ARG A 361 7.78 -6.12 13.44
N THR A 362 7.90 -6.43 14.73
CA THR A 362 6.76 -6.65 15.66
C THR A 362 6.82 -5.77 16.91
N ASP A 363 7.68 -4.77 16.90
CA ASP A 363 7.87 -3.81 17.98
C ASP A 363 6.67 -2.88 18.17
N ASP A 364 6.48 -2.47 19.42
CA ASP A 364 5.64 -1.34 19.83
C ASP A 364 6.28 0.01 19.46
N LEU A 365 5.50 1.10 19.54
CA LEU A 365 5.92 2.44 19.15
C LEU A 365 7.14 2.93 19.93
N GLU A 366 7.17 2.73 21.24
CA GLU A 366 8.26 3.22 22.08
C GLU A 366 9.58 2.51 21.79
N THR A 367 9.51 1.19 21.56
CA THR A 367 10.66 0.39 21.14
C THR A 367 11.11 0.77 19.73
N ASN A 368 10.17 1.00 18.81
CA ASN A 368 10.45 1.45 17.45
C ASN A 368 11.17 2.80 17.43
N LEU A 369 10.71 3.78 18.22
CA LEU A 369 11.34 5.10 18.33
C LEU A 369 12.80 4.99 18.80
N LYS A 370 13.07 4.23 19.86
CA LYS A 370 14.44 4.01 20.36
C LYS A 370 15.33 3.36 19.32
N LEU A 371 14.78 2.46 18.51
CA LEU A 371 15.51 1.79 17.45
C LEU A 371 15.79 2.76 16.30
N LEU A 372 14.82 3.54 15.85
CA LEU A 372 15.03 4.56 14.81
C LEU A 372 16.12 5.57 15.22
N GLU A 373 16.16 6.00 16.48
CA GLU A 373 17.23 6.88 16.98
C GLU A 373 18.62 6.24 16.84
N ARG A 374 18.75 4.95 17.15
CA ARG A 374 20.01 4.20 16.98
C ARG A 374 20.37 4.04 15.50
N GLU A 375 19.41 3.69 14.66
CA GLU A 375 19.60 3.53 13.21
C GLU A 375 20.03 4.84 12.55
N ILE A 376 19.49 5.98 12.98
CA ILE A 376 19.91 7.30 12.50
C ILE A 376 21.37 7.58 12.84
N VAL A 377 21.78 7.32 14.09
CA VAL A 377 23.18 7.52 14.50
C VAL A 377 24.12 6.61 13.71
N SER A 378 23.73 5.35 13.48
CA SER A 378 24.50 4.43 12.64
C SER A 378 24.59 4.93 11.19
N ALA A 379 23.47 5.34 10.60
CA ALA A 379 23.42 5.85 9.23
C ALA A 379 24.24 7.12 9.04
N GLU A 380 24.29 8.00 10.05
CA GLU A 380 25.16 9.18 10.08
C GLU A 380 26.64 8.78 10.04
N GLN A 381 27.04 7.83 10.86
CA GLN A 381 28.42 7.32 10.90
C GLN A 381 28.80 6.64 9.57
N ASP A 382 27.90 5.85 9.00
CA ASP A 382 28.12 5.19 7.71
C ASP A 382 28.27 6.22 6.59
N CYS A 383 27.44 7.27 6.58
CA CYS A 383 27.54 8.34 5.59
C CYS A 383 28.90 9.08 5.70
N LEU A 384 29.40 9.33 6.92
CA LEU A 384 30.71 9.94 7.14
C LEU A 384 31.85 9.02 6.66
N ALA A 385 31.77 7.72 6.95
CA ALA A 385 32.76 6.75 6.50
C ALA A 385 32.80 6.65 4.97
N VAL A 386 31.64 6.63 4.32
CA VAL A 386 31.52 6.67 2.86
C VAL A 386 32.15 7.94 2.29
N ALA A 387 31.84 9.11 2.88
CA ALA A 387 32.44 10.37 2.45
C ALA A 387 33.97 10.37 2.55
N GLN A 388 34.53 9.79 3.63
CA GLN A 388 35.98 9.66 3.81
C GLN A 388 36.61 8.77 2.74
N ILE A 389 36.04 7.60 2.46
CA ILE A 389 36.53 6.69 1.42
C ILE A 389 36.49 7.36 0.05
N ILE A 390 35.40 8.06 -0.25
CA ILE A 390 35.25 8.80 -1.51
C ILE A 390 36.31 9.89 -1.64
N MET A 391 36.54 10.66 -0.57
CA MET A 391 37.57 11.70 -0.55
C MET A 391 38.96 11.12 -0.84
N GLU A 392 39.31 9.98 -0.25
CA GLU A 392 40.59 9.32 -0.49
C GLU A 392 40.77 8.85 -1.94
N GLU A 393 39.72 8.28 -2.54
CA GLU A 393 39.77 7.86 -3.95
C GLU A 393 39.86 9.06 -4.91
N VAL A 394 39.16 10.17 -4.62
CA VAL A 394 39.29 11.41 -5.42
C VAL A 394 40.71 11.97 -5.35
N ILE A 395 41.30 12.05 -4.15
CA ILE A 395 42.69 12.51 -3.96
C ILE A 395 43.68 11.62 -4.73
N LYS A 396 43.42 10.30 -4.77
CA LYS A 396 44.25 9.33 -5.48
C LYS A 396 44.12 9.47 -7.00
N ASP A 397 42.91 9.62 -7.53
CA ASP A 397 42.65 9.89 -8.96
C ASP A 397 43.35 11.19 -9.39
N GLU A 398 43.24 12.28 -8.61
CA GLU A 398 43.93 13.54 -8.90
C GLU A 398 45.46 13.38 -8.93
N LYS A 399 46.05 12.68 -7.95
CA LYS A 399 47.50 12.43 -7.92
C LYS A 399 47.97 11.59 -9.11
N GLN A 400 47.14 10.69 -9.64
CA GLN A 400 47.46 9.92 -10.84
C GLN A 400 47.39 10.78 -12.09
N HIS A 401 46.40 11.67 -12.20
CA HIS A 401 46.29 12.62 -13.32
C HIS A 401 47.45 13.64 -13.35
N VAL A 402 47.93 14.11 -12.19
CA VAL A 402 49.10 15.01 -12.11
C VAL A 402 50.40 14.31 -12.53
N LYS A 403 50.49 12.98 -12.38
CA LYS A 403 51.68 12.19 -12.74
C LYS A 403 51.72 11.72 -14.19
N GLN A 404 50.67 11.93 -14.99
CA GLN A 404 50.73 11.75 -16.44
C GLN A 404 51.07 13.08 -17.11
N PRO A 405 52.35 13.38 -17.42
CA PRO A 405 52.66 14.54 -18.23
C PRO A 405 51.99 14.37 -19.60
N LYS A 406 51.38 15.45 -20.12
CA LYS A 406 50.98 15.56 -21.52
C LYS A 406 52.16 15.08 -22.37
N ARG A 407 52.08 13.87 -22.94
CA ARG A 407 52.89 13.52 -24.11
C ARG A 407 52.37 14.41 -25.23
N HIS A 408 52.92 15.61 -25.32
CA HIS A 408 52.87 16.38 -26.54
C HIS A 408 53.58 15.55 -27.60
N SER A 409 52.79 14.98 -28.51
CA SER A 409 53.22 14.59 -29.84
C SER A 409 53.74 15.85 -30.54
N ASN A 410 55.03 16.12 -30.40
CA ASN A 410 55.78 16.85 -31.41
C ASN A 410 56.12 15.83 -32.50
N GLU A 411 55.27 15.73 -33.51
CA GLU A 411 55.70 15.30 -34.83
C GLU A 411 55.72 16.56 -35.70
N ALA A 412 56.94 16.92 -36.11
CA ALA A 412 57.28 17.92 -37.11
C ALA A 412 57.58 17.22 -38.43
#